data_AF-S7WQA7-F1
#
_entry.id   AF-S7WQA7-F1
#
_cell.length_a   1.000
_cell.length_b   1.000
_cell.length_c   1.000
_cell.angle_alpha   90.00
_cell.angle_beta   90.00
_cell.angle_gamma   90.00
#
_symmetry.space_group_name_H-M   'P 1'
#
loop_
_entity.id
_entity.type
_entity.pdbx_description
1 polymer ?
#
loop_
_entity_poly.entity_id
_entity_poly.type
_entity_poly.pdbx_seq_one_letter_code
_entity_poly.pdbx_strand_id
1 'polypeptide(L)' 'MAKEGIQGQKNVDLWKRYIPLHTKFKPQFQWVKGHAGNPLNERCDELAVTAALGYNLPPDQGYEAEQKA' A
#
# COMPACT_ATOMS: atom_id res chain seq x y z
N MET A 1 -0.78 19.64 9.72
CA MET A 1 -1.61 18.46 10.07
C MET A 1 -0.92 17.10 9.87
N ALA A 2 0.23 16.98 9.20
CA ALA A 2 0.76 15.67 8.77
C ALA A 2 1.82 14.99 9.68
N LYS A 3 2.28 15.61 10.79
CA LYS A 3 3.42 15.07 11.55
C LYS A 3 3.04 14.32 12.84
N GLU A 4 1.96 14.70 13.51
CA GLU A 4 1.66 14.19 14.86
C GLU A 4 0.68 13.01 14.89
N GLY A 5 -0.16 12.85 13.86
CA GLY A 5 -1.26 11.87 13.88
C GLY A 5 -0.88 10.42 13.54
N ILE A 6 0.29 10.18 12.95
CA ILE A 6 0.70 8.86 12.44
C ILE A 6 1.79 8.20 13.28
N GLN A 7 2.39 8.93 14.22
CA GLN A 7 3.45 8.41 15.09
C GLN A 7 2.83 7.41 16.08
N GLY A 8 3.22 6.13 15.97
CA GLY A 8 2.67 5.03 16.78
C GLY A 8 1.57 4.20 16.10
N GLN A 9 1.21 4.50 14.84
CA GLN A 9 0.35 3.62 14.03
C GLN A 9 1.18 2.54 13.33
N LYS A 10 0.54 1.51 12.78
CA LYS A 10 1.22 0.52 11.93
C LYS A 10 1.55 1.12 10.55
N ASN A 11 2.67 0.71 9.96
CA ASN A 11 3.09 1.10 8.61
C ASN A 11 3.27 2.63 8.42
N VAL A 12 3.87 3.29 9.42
CA VAL A 12 4.05 4.76 9.43
C VAL A 12 4.85 5.24 8.23
N ASP A 13 5.85 4.47 7.81
CA ASP A 13 6.71 4.72 6.66
C ASP A 13 5.90 4.86 5.35
N LEU A 14 4.92 3.98 5.13
CA LEU A 14 4.04 4.02 3.96
C LEU A 14 3.13 5.26 3.99
N TRP A 15 2.54 5.57 5.14
CA TRP A 15 1.66 6.74 5.29
C TRP A 15 2.41 8.06 5.13
N LYS A 16 3.64 8.17 5.65
CA LYS A 16 4.52 9.33 5.45
C LYS A 16 4.80 9.58 3.97
N ARG A 17 4.92 8.53 3.16
CA ARG A 17 5.10 8.62 1.70
C ARG A 17 3.80 9.00 0.99
N TYR A 18 2.67 8.45 1.43
CA TYR A 18 1.37 8.62 0.76
C TYR A 18 0.71 9.99 0.98
N ILE A 19 0.68 10.50 2.22
CA ILE A 19 -0.08 11.71 2.59
C ILE A 19 0.27 12.95 1.73
N PRO A 20 1.56 13.27 1.47
CA PRO A 20 1.90 14.42 0.62
C PRO A 20 1.34 14.29 -0.80
N LEU A 21 1.33 13.07 -1.35
CA LEU A 21 0.79 12.78 -2.68
C LEU A 21 -0.73 12.89 -2.69
N HIS A 22 -1.39 12.37 -1.65
CA HIS A 22 -2.83 12.50 -1.48
C HIS A 22 -3.28 13.96 -1.43
N THR A 23 -2.63 14.79 -0.62
CA THR A 23 -2.96 16.22 -0.52
C THR A 23 -2.74 16.95 -1.85
N LYS A 24 -1.72 16.56 -2.62
CA LYS A 24 -1.41 17.15 -3.92
C LYS A 24 -2.44 16.78 -4.99
N PHE A 25 -2.77 15.50 -5.13
CA PHE A 25 -3.57 15.00 -6.27
C PHE A 25 -5.05 14.82 -5.97
N LYS A 26 -5.46 14.83 -4.69
CA LYS A 26 -6.86 14.73 -4.23
C LYS A 26 -7.66 13.62 -4.95
N PRO A 27 -7.17 12.37 -4.91
CA PRO A 27 -7.81 11.27 -5.63
C PRO A 27 -9.21 10.99 -5.07
N GLN A 28 -10.14 10.60 -5.94
CA GLN A 28 -11.43 10.04 -5.54
C GLN A 28 -11.30 8.53 -5.36
N PHE A 29 -11.83 8.01 -4.26
CA PHE A 29 -11.80 6.58 -3.98
C PHE A 29 -13.14 5.94 -4.33
N GLN A 30 -13.06 4.84 -5.08
CA GLN A 30 -14.19 3.97 -5.33
C GLN A 30 -13.86 2.58 -4.79
N TRP A 31 -14.59 2.17 -3.77
CA TRP A 31 -14.47 0.84 -3.19
C TRP A 31 -15.22 -0.15 -4.08
N VAL A 32 -14.52 -1.18 -4.53
CA VAL A 32 -15.07 -2.24 -5.37
C VAL A 32 -15.06 -3.56 -4.61
N LYS A 33 -16.05 -4.41 -4.87
CA LYS A 33 -16.09 -5.76 -4.32
C LYS A 33 -15.05 -6.63 -5.05
N GLY A 34 -14.26 -7.39 -4.29
CA GLY A 34 -13.30 -8.35 -4.86
C GLY A 34 -14.01 -9.45 -5.66
N HIS A 35 -13.36 -9.92 -6.74
CA HIS A 35 -13.83 -10.99 -7.63
C HIS A 35 -15.29 -10.82 -8.10
N ALA A 36 -15.68 -9.58 -8.37
CA ALA A 36 -17.04 -9.23 -8.78
C ALA A 36 -17.15 -8.93 -10.29
N GLY A 37 -16.22 -9.41 -11.11
CA GLY A 37 -16.24 -9.20 -12.56
C GLY A 37 -15.75 -7.83 -12.99
N ASN A 38 -15.02 -7.07 -12.14
CA ASN A 38 -14.41 -5.81 -12.53
C ASN A 38 -13.06 -6.11 -13.22
N PRO A 39 -12.94 -5.96 -14.55
CA PRO A 39 -11.77 -6.46 -15.28
C PRO A 39 -10.47 -5.78 -14.87
N LEU A 40 -10.53 -4.49 -14.48
CA LEU A 40 -9.34 -3.75 -14.06
C LEU A 40 -8.90 -4.14 -12.65
N ASN A 41 -9.85 -4.39 -11.74
CA ASN A 41 -9.51 -4.87 -10.40
C ASN A 41 -8.95 -6.30 -10.46
N GLU A 42 -9.53 -7.17 -11.28
CA GLU A 42 -9.06 -8.55 -11.48
C GLU A 42 -7.66 -8.59 -12.09
N ARG A 43 -7.38 -7.69 -13.05
CA ARG A 43 -6.02 -7.55 -13.58
C ARG A 43 -5.03 -7.07 -12.52
N CYS A 44 -5.41 -6.14 -11.65
CA CYS A 44 -4.54 -5.72 -10.54
C CYS A 44 -4.26 -6.87 -9.57
N ASP A 45 -5.27 -7.71 -9.29
CA ASP A 45 -5.14 -8.92 -8.47
C ASP A 45 -4.16 -9.93 -9.11
N GLU A 46 -4.35 -10.25 -10.39
CA GLU A 46 -3.47 -11.16 -11.13
C GLU A 46 -2.00 -10.68 -11.11
N LEU A 47 -1.77 -9.39 -11.33
CA LEU A 47 -0.44 -8.79 -11.30
C LEU A 47 0.19 -8.86 -9.90
N ALA A 48 -0.59 -8.57 -8.85
CA ALA A 48 -0.12 -8.63 -7.48
C ALA A 48 0.23 -10.07 -7.06
N VAL A 49 -0.63 -11.04 -7.39
CA VAL A 49 -0.38 -12.47 -7.14
C VAL A 49 0.86 -12.94 -7.89
N THR A 50 0.98 -12.60 -9.18
CA THR A 50 2.12 -12.99 -10.00
C THR A 50 3.44 -12.44 -9.43
N ALA A 51 3.44 -11.18 -8.98
CA ALA A 51 4.60 -10.58 -8.34
C ALA A 51 4.94 -11.27 -7.02
N ALA A 52 3.94 -11.58 -6.18
CA ALA A 52 4.13 -12.25 -4.90
C ALA A 52 4.66 -13.70 -5.03
N LEU A 53 4.31 -14.40 -6.11
CA LEU A 53 4.80 -15.74 -6.41
C LEU A 53 6.19 -15.75 -7.08
N GLY A 54 6.73 -14.58 -7.42
CA GLY A 54 8.05 -14.45 -8.02
C GLY A 54 9.20 -14.84 -7.09
N TYR A 55 10.39 -14.99 -7.66
CA TYR A 55 11.62 -15.24 -6.92
C TYR A 55 12.41 -13.93 -6.70
N ASN A 56 13.27 -13.91 -5.67
CA ASN A 56 14.14 -12.77 -5.34
C ASN A 56 13.36 -11.46 -5.06
N LEU A 57 12.30 -11.55 -4.26
CA LEU A 57 11.53 -10.37 -3.86
C LEU A 57 12.41 -9.39 -3.08
N PRO A 58 12.32 -8.08 -3.36
CA PRO A 58 13.05 -7.09 -2.58
C PRO A 58 12.55 -7.10 -1.12
N PRO A 59 13.44 -6.82 -0.15
CA PRO A 59 13.05 -6.75 1.25
C PRO A 59 12.10 -5.57 1.48
N ASP A 60 11.08 -5.79 2.32
CA ASP A 60 10.28 -4.70 2.86
C ASP A 60 11.03 -4.11 4.06
N GLN A 61 11.82 -3.08 3.79
CA GLN A 61 12.66 -2.43 4.80
C GLN A 61 11.85 -1.85 5.97
N GLY A 62 10.62 -1.39 5.71
CA GLY A 62 9.74 -0.84 6.75
C GLY A 62 9.30 -1.94 7.71
N TYR A 63 8.77 -3.03 7.15
CA TYR A 63 8.35 -4.19 7.92
C TYR A 63 9.50 -4.88 8.66
N GLU A 64 10.64 -5.12 8.00
CA GLU A 64 11.80 -5.79 8.59
C GLU A 64 12.43 -4.98 9.73
N ALA A 65 12.38 -3.64 9.67
CA ALA A 65 12.84 -2.78 10.74
C ALA A 65 11.90 -2.83 11.96
N GLU A 66 10.58 -2.86 11.74
CA GLU A 66 9.59 -2.98 12.82
C GLU A 66 9.67 -4.34 13.54
N GLN A 67 10.02 -5.42 12.86
CA GLN A 67 10.16 -6.76 13.47
C GLN A 67 11.43 -6.96 14.31
N LYS A 68 12.43 -6.09 14.15
CA LYS A 68 13.69 -6.13 14.91
C LYS A 68 13.64 -5.28 16.18
N ALA A 69 12.61 -4.46 16.34
CA ALA A 69 12.41 -3.53 17.46
C ALA A 69 11.60 -4.17 18.59
#